data_AF-A0AAN9R6E9-F1
#
_entry.id   AF-A0AAN9R6E9-F1
#
_cell.length_a   1.000
_cell.length_b   1.000
_cell.length_c   1.000
_cell.angle_alpha   90.00
_cell.angle_beta   90.00
_cell.angle_gamma   90.00
#
_symmetry.space_group_name_H-M   'P 1'
#
loop_
_entity.id
_entity.type
_entity.pdbx_description
1 polymer ?
#
loop_
_entity_poly.entity_id
_entity_poly.type
_entity_poly.pdbx_seq_one_letter_code
_entity_poly.pdbx_strand_id
1 'polypeptide(L)'
;MTLCSPSPEGVSDADLVLLVTTRPTTGNTLAWAVACERNQWGRAISGRLNVMHVLGFDPHVFAHFIDERKRHRDKVSERVMDEQIGRMVTLVVLPRVVMHSRHHYVAYSGNFTGLELEDGGDVAHQFDGWLAGSHWEKRLLMNEIMTGSVDTRSVVSKMTLALLEDNGWYKANYSMVDQLDWGRNQGTEVVTSPCNVWKGAYHCNTTQFSGCTYNREAEGYCPILTCSGDLPQWARYFPQANKMHFHLVADSKAFLMDDMKSTMLDIT
;
A
#
# COMPACT_ATOMS: atom_id res chain seq x y z
N MET A 1 6.15 -17.00 13.74
CA MET A 1 7.33 -17.83 14.05
C MET A 1 8.27 -17.74 12.86
N THR A 2 9.52 -17.29 13.09
CA THR A 2 10.79 -17.42 12.31
C THR A 2 10.70 -17.34 10.77
N LEU A 3 11.38 -16.41 10.08
CA LEU A 3 12.84 -16.38 9.97
C LEU A 3 13.40 -14.95 9.81
N CYS A 4 14.13 -14.50 10.82
CA CYS A 4 15.38 -13.78 10.58
C CYS A 4 16.42 -14.86 10.28
N SER A 5 16.57 -15.27 9.02
CA SER A 5 17.79 -15.97 8.64
C SER A 5 18.69 -14.93 7.99
N PRO A 6 19.77 -14.47 8.65
CA PRO A 6 20.87 -13.92 7.88
C PRO A 6 21.37 -15.00 6.91
N SER A 7 22.10 -14.58 5.89
CA SER A 7 22.91 -15.50 5.07
C SER A 7 23.58 -16.53 5.99
N PRO A 8 23.60 -17.84 5.63
CA PRO A 8 24.28 -18.86 6.42
C PRO A 8 25.77 -18.54 6.67
N GLU A 9 26.34 -17.58 5.93
CA GLU A 9 27.74 -17.15 6.03
C GLU A 9 27.98 -16.02 7.05
N GLY A 10 26.94 -15.48 7.71
CA GLY A 10 27.08 -14.34 8.62
C GLY A 10 27.56 -13.06 7.91
N VAL A 11 27.84 -12.01 8.67
CA VAL A 11 28.42 -10.75 8.15
C VAL A 11 29.75 -10.52 8.85
N SER A 12 30.87 -10.58 8.12
CA SER A 12 32.19 -10.31 8.67
C SER A 12 32.39 -8.83 8.97
N ASP A 13 33.25 -8.51 9.94
CA ASP A 13 33.62 -7.15 10.34
C ASP A 13 32.43 -6.24 10.72
N ALA A 14 31.37 -6.82 11.27
CA ALA A 14 30.17 -6.10 11.70
C ALA A 14 29.88 -6.31 13.19
N ASP A 15 29.73 -5.20 13.91
CA ASP A 15 29.35 -5.13 15.32
C ASP A 15 27.83 -5.18 15.56
N LEU A 16 27.05 -4.84 14.54
CA LEU A 16 25.59 -4.76 14.54
C LEU A 16 25.07 -4.81 13.09
N VAL A 17 24.05 -5.63 12.83
CA VAL A 17 23.35 -5.70 11.53
C VAL A 17 21.94 -5.13 11.66
N LEU A 18 21.67 -4.00 10.98
CA LEU A 18 20.34 -3.39 10.94
C LEU A 18 19.59 -3.79 9.66
N LEU A 19 18.47 -4.48 9.85
CA LEU A 19 17.53 -4.88 8.82
C LEU A 19 16.45 -3.81 8.71
N VAL A 20 16.64 -2.85 7.81
CA VAL A 20 15.60 -1.86 7.53
C VAL A 20 14.43 -2.56 6.84
N THR A 21 13.27 -2.51 7.47
CA THR A 21 11.99 -3.00 6.99
C THR A 21 11.07 -1.81 6.77
N THR A 22 9.92 -2.00 6.16
CA THR A 22 8.93 -0.92 6.02
C THR A 22 7.53 -1.41 6.42
N ARG A 23 7.48 -2.51 7.19
CA ARG A 23 6.25 -3.18 7.67
C ARG A 23 5.34 -2.25 8.48
N PRO A 24 4.06 -2.09 8.11
CA PRO A 24 3.16 -1.13 8.74
C PRO A 24 3.10 -1.29 10.26
N THR A 25 2.85 -0.18 10.92
CA THR A 25 2.90 -0.06 12.37
C THR A 25 1.47 0.07 12.92
N THR A 26 1.28 -0.18 14.21
CA THR A 26 -0.02 0.05 14.87
C THR A 26 0.01 1.36 15.66
N GLY A 27 -1.12 2.07 15.63
CA GLY A 27 -1.29 3.35 16.34
C GLY A 27 -0.37 4.46 15.84
N ASN A 28 0.20 5.25 16.76
CA ASN A 28 0.99 6.46 16.46
C ASN A 28 2.47 6.18 16.13
N THR A 29 2.81 4.97 15.68
CA THR A 29 4.20 4.52 15.59
C THR A 29 4.80 4.92 14.23
N LEU A 30 5.49 6.05 14.15
CA LEU A 30 6.10 6.58 12.90
C LEU A 30 7.28 5.74 12.39
N ALA A 31 7.92 5.03 13.31
CA ALA A 31 9.02 4.11 13.09
C ALA A 31 9.08 3.17 14.29
N TRP A 32 9.46 1.91 14.08
CA TRP A 32 9.77 0.99 15.17
C TRP A 32 11.10 0.31 14.93
N ALA A 33 11.79 -0.02 16.01
CA ALA A 33 12.97 -0.84 15.96
C ALA A 33 12.89 -1.97 17.00
N VAL A 34 13.38 -3.16 16.65
CA VAL A 34 13.45 -4.30 17.59
C VAL A 34 14.78 -5.02 17.42
N ALA A 35 15.40 -5.44 18.52
CA ALA A 35 16.53 -6.36 18.47
C ALA A 35 16.04 -7.75 18.07
N CYS A 36 16.58 -8.29 16.98
CA CYS A 36 16.26 -9.61 16.48
C CYS A 36 17.16 -10.69 17.07
N GLU A 37 18.45 -10.40 17.26
CA GLU A 37 19.43 -11.34 17.78
C GLU A 37 20.32 -10.66 18.82
N ARG A 38 20.71 -11.42 19.84
CA ARG A 38 21.63 -10.98 20.90
C ARG A 38 22.77 -11.99 21.03
N ASN A 39 23.96 -11.50 21.34
CA ASN A 39 25.09 -12.38 21.63
C ASN A 39 24.97 -13.02 23.03
N GLN A 40 25.92 -13.89 23.38
CA GLN A 40 25.99 -14.60 24.66
C GLN A 40 26.11 -13.68 25.90
N TRP A 41 26.40 -12.40 25.71
CA TRP A 41 26.47 -11.38 26.76
C TRP A 41 25.24 -10.46 26.76
N GLY A 42 24.20 -10.78 25.99
CA GLY A 42 22.94 -10.04 25.94
C GLY A 42 22.96 -8.75 25.10
N ARG A 43 24.09 -8.41 24.47
CA ARG A 43 24.22 -7.29 23.52
C ARG A 43 23.51 -7.63 22.21
N ALA A 44 22.64 -6.74 21.74
CA ALA A 44 21.99 -6.91 20.44
C ALA A 44 23.03 -6.86 19.31
N ILE A 45 22.98 -7.84 18.41
CA ILE A 45 23.87 -7.99 17.25
C ILE A 45 23.10 -7.91 15.92
N SER A 46 21.78 -8.02 15.97
CA SER A 46 20.92 -7.70 14.83
C SER A 46 19.62 -7.05 15.30
N GLY A 47 19.05 -6.14 14.50
CA GLY A 47 17.74 -5.55 14.75
C GLY A 47 17.04 -5.11 13.48
N ARG A 48 15.71 -4.95 13.53
CA ARG A 48 14.89 -4.41 12.43
C ARG A 48 14.50 -2.97 12.68
N LEU A 49 14.28 -2.17 11.61
CA LEU A 49 13.85 -0.77 11.69
C LEU A 49 12.83 -0.41 10.60
N ASN A 50 11.67 0.21 10.89
CA ASN A 50 10.77 0.81 9.88
C ASN A 50 11.00 2.31 9.66
N VAL A 51 11.16 2.79 8.40
CA VAL A 51 11.55 4.19 8.09
C VAL A 51 10.84 4.94 6.94
N MET A 52 9.88 4.42 6.18
CA MET A 52 9.50 5.10 4.91
C MET A 52 8.89 6.50 5.06
N HIS A 53 8.11 6.73 6.12
CA HIS A 53 7.64 8.08 6.45
C HIS A 53 8.82 9.02 6.79
N VAL A 54 9.83 8.51 7.50
CA VAL A 54 11.07 9.24 7.81
C VAL A 54 11.88 9.55 6.55
N LEU A 55 11.84 8.69 5.53
CA LEU A 55 12.50 8.92 4.24
C LEU A 55 11.77 9.93 3.35
N GLY A 56 10.58 10.40 3.75
CA GLY A 56 9.87 11.49 3.09
C GLY A 56 8.56 11.09 2.41
N PHE A 57 8.07 9.87 2.63
CA PHE A 57 6.69 9.52 2.28
C PHE A 57 5.74 10.01 3.38
N ASP A 58 5.63 11.32 3.53
CA ASP A 58 4.76 11.97 4.50
C ASP A 58 4.30 13.32 3.91
N PRO A 59 3.00 13.67 3.97
CA PRO A 59 2.47 14.93 3.44
C PRO A 59 3.19 16.17 3.98
N HIS A 60 3.64 16.16 5.24
CA HIS A 60 4.39 17.27 5.85
C HIS A 60 5.78 17.41 5.22
N VAL A 61 6.34 16.33 4.69
CA VAL A 61 7.64 16.32 4.04
C VAL A 61 7.53 16.67 2.55
N PHE A 62 6.36 16.53 1.91
CA PHE A 62 6.17 16.84 0.49
C PHE A 62 6.55 18.28 0.13
N ALA A 63 6.32 19.25 1.02
CA ALA A 63 6.74 20.64 0.84
C ALA A 63 8.27 20.82 0.69
N HIS A 64 9.05 19.83 1.14
CA HIS A 64 10.51 19.82 1.09
C HIS A 64 11.08 19.01 -0.09
N PHE A 65 10.22 18.54 -1.01
CA PHE A 65 10.68 17.84 -2.21
C PHE A 65 11.34 18.83 -3.15
N ILE A 66 12.44 18.41 -3.76
CA ILE A 66 13.24 19.26 -4.66
C ILE A 66 13.35 18.65 -6.06
N ASP A 67 13.47 19.52 -7.06
CA ASP A 67 13.73 19.15 -8.45
C ASP A 67 15.23 18.89 -8.69
N GLU A 68 15.55 18.52 -9.93
CA GLU A 68 16.93 18.24 -10.37
C GLU A 68 17.85 19.48 -10.27
N ARG A 69 17.27 20.68 -10.17
CA ARG A 69 17.96 21.96 -9.98
C ARG A 69 17.98 22.40 -8.50
N LYS A 70 17.60 21.51 -7.58
CA LYS A 70 17.54 21.76 -6.12
C LYS A 70 16.56 22.87 -5.73
N ARG A 71 15.54 23.12 -6.56
CA ARG A 71 14.44 24.03 -6.23
C ARG A 71 13.29 23.23 -5.64
N HIS A 72 12.55 23.81 -4.71
CA HIS A 72 11.33 23.18 -4.21
C HIS A 72 10.37 22.89 -5.37
N ARG A 73 9.74 21.72 -5.34
CA ARG A 73 8.71 21.36 -6.32
C ARG A 73 7.44 22.14 -6.00
N ASP A 74 6.89 22.80 -7.01
CA ASP A 74 5.65 23.58 -6.86
C ASP A 74 4.42 22.69 -6.61
N LYS A 75 4.48 21.43 -7.08
CA LYS A 75 3.36 20.48 -6.99
C LYS A 75 3.88 19.05 -6.83
N VAL A 76 3.56 18.44 -5.69
CA VAL A 76 3.86 17.02 -5.39
C VAL A 76 2.59 16.19 -5.47
N SER A 77 1.52 16.69 -4.86
CA SER A 77 0.20 16.10 -4.92
C SER A 77 -0.86 17.12 -5.36
N GLU A 78 -1.97 16.60 -5.87
CA GLU A 78 -3.12 17.38 -6.30
C GLU A 78 -4.41 16.71 -5.84
N ARG A 79 -5.35 17.49 -5.31
CA ARG A 79 -6.67 16.99 -4.99
C ARG A 79 -7.65 17.31 -6.11
N VAL A 80 -8.28 16.30 -6.70
CA VAL A 80 -9.19 16.43 -7.85
C VAL A 80 -10.49 15.65 -7.61
N MET A 81 -11.57 16.05 -8.28
CA MET A 81 -12.79 15.26 -8.33
C MET A 81 -12.63 14.18 -9.40
N ASP A 82 -12.75 12.91 -9.03
CA ASP A 82 -12.85 11.83 -9.99
C ASP A 82 -14.34 11.64 -10.35
N GLU A 83 -14.72 12.00 -11.58
CA GLU A 83 -16.10 11.88 -12.06
C GLU A 83 -16.55 10.43 -12.29
N GLN A 84 -15.62 9.51 -12.56
CA GLN A 84 -15.94 8.09 -12.79
C GLN A 84 -16.18 7.35 -11.47
N ILE A 85 -15.40 7.67 -10.45
CA ILE A 85 -15.53 7.09 -9.10
C ILE A 85 -16.58 7.87 -8.28
N GLY A 86 -16.73 9.16 -8.53
CA GLY A 86 -17.68 10.02 -7.83
C GLY A 86 -17.20 10.50 -6.47
N ARG A 87 -15.88 10.62 -6.26
CA ARG A 87 -15.26 11.12 -5.02
C ARG A 87 -14.07 12.03 -5.29
N MET A 88 -13.70 12.83 -4.29
CA MET A 88 -12.45 13.58 -4.30
C MET A 88 -11.28 12.63 -4.04
N VAL A 89 -10.27 12.67 -4.91
CA VAL A 89 -9.05 11.86 -4.79
C VAL A 89 -7.83 12.76 -4.64
N THR A 90 -6.79 12.28 -3.99
CA THR A 90 -5.48 12.97 -3.91
C THR A 90 -4.48 12.20 -4.74
N LEU A 91 -3.94 12.82 -5.79
CA LEU A 91 -3.00 12.22 -6.72
C LEU A 91 -1.58 12.68 -6.43
N VAL A 92 -0.61 11.77 -6.39
CA VAL A 92 0.82 12.10 -6.54
C VAL A 92 1.10 12.31 -8.03
N VAL A 93 1.51 13.52 -8.39
CA VAL A 93 1.73 13.97 -9.78
C VAL A 93 3.22 14.00 -10.16
N LEU A 94 4.06 13.31 -9.40
CA LEU A 94 5.50 13.30 -9.60
C LEU A 94 5.90 12.51 -10.88
N PRO A 95 6.90 12.97 -11.65
CA PRO A 95 7.17 12.43 -12.99
C PRO A 95 7.50 10.93 -13.04
N ARG A 96 8.37 10.43 -12.14
CA ARG A 96 8.74 9.01 -12.08
C ARG A 96 7.61 8.17 -11.52
N VAL A 97 6.86 8.67 -10.54
CA VAL A 97 5.66 7.99 -10.03
C VAL A 97 4.66 7.77 -11.16
N VAL A 98 4.34 8.82 -11.93
CA VAL A 98 3.45 8.71 -13.09
C VAL A 98 4.02 7.73 -14.11
N MET A 99 5.30 7.85 -14.46
CA MET A 99 5.94 6.98 -15.46
C MET A 99 5.89 5.50 -15.06
N HIS A 100 6.28 5.15 -13.83
CA HIS A 100 6.27 3.77 -13.36
C HIS A 100 4.87 3.20 -13.24
N SER A 101 3.90 4.00 -12.77
CA SER A 101 2.49 3.59 -12.73
C SER A 101 1.93 3.33 -14.12
N ARG A 102 2.19 4.22 -15.11
CA ARG A 102 1.76 3.99 -16.50
C ARG A 102 2.30 2.69 -17.06
N HIS A 103 3.57 2.38 -16.77
CA HIS A 103 4.18 1.14 -17.21
C HIS A 103 3.59 -0.09 -16.49
N HIS A 104 3.33 0.01 -15.19
CA HIS A 104 2.77 -1.07 -14.39
C HIS A 104 1.36 -1.47 -14.86
N TYR A 105 0.46 -0.49 -15.04
CA TYR A 105 -0.91 -0.76 -15.47
C TYR A 105 -1.08 -0.85 -16.99
N VAL A 106 -0.06 -0.50 -17.80
CA VAL A 106 -0.19 -0.33 -19.27
C VAL A 106 -1.19 0.81 -19.59
N ALA A 107 -1.09 1.91 -18.84
CA ALA A 107 -1.99 3.06 -18.89
C ALA A 107 -1.30 4.29 -19.50
N TYR A 108 -0.91 4.23 -20.76
CA TYR A 108 -0.14 5.31 -21.42
C TYR A 108 -0.97 6.51 -21.90
N SER A 109 -2.29 6.50 -21.67
CA SER A 109 -3.16 7.60 -22.07
C SER A 109 -2.88 8.87 -21.25
N GLY A 110 -3.16 10.04 -21.84
CA GLY A 110 -3.02 11.34 -21.17
C GLY A 110 -3.94 11.53 -19.96
N ASN A 111 -4.94 10.67 -19.79
CA ASN A 111 -5.91 10.73 -18.71
C ASN A 111 -5.35 10.21 -17.38
N PHE A 112 -4.26 9.43 -17.40
CA PHE A 112 -3.58 9.02 -16.17
C PHE A 112 -2.55 10.09 -15.77
N THR A 113 -2.92 10.98 -14.87
CA THR A 113 -2.14 12.17 -14.48
C THR A 113 -1.41 12.03 -13.14
N GLY A 114 -1.73 11.02 -12.34
CA GLY A 114 -1.12 10.78 -11.05
C GLY A 114 -1.54 9.44 -10.45
N LEU A 115 -0.86 9.03 -9.38
CA LEU A 115 -1.19 7.83 -8.61
C LEU A 115 -1.90 8.23 -7.32
N GLU A 116 -3.02 7.60 -7.00
CA GLU A 116 -3.84 7.95 -5.84
C GLU A 116 -3.16 7.63 -4.51
N LEU A 117 -3.31 8.55 -3.57
CA LEU A 117 -3.06 8.35 -2.16
C LEU A 117 -4.37 7.99 -1.48
N GLU A 118 -4.25 7.25 -0.37
CA GLU A 118 -5.35 6.98 0.54
C GLU A 118 -6.11 8.27 0.88
N ASP A 119 -7.43 8.18 0.90
CA ASP A 119 -8.30 9.28 1.33
C ASP A 119 -8.73 9.15 2.81
N GLY A 120 -8.34 8.05 3.46
CA GLY A 120 -8.62 7.77 4.87
C GLY A 120 -10.04 7.25 5.15
N GLY A 121 -10.88 7.04 4.13
CA GLY A 121 -12.26 6.59 4.28
C GLY A 121 -13.11 7.42 5.26
N ASP A 122 -14.16 6.81 5.83
CA ASP A 122 -15.03 7.46 6.83
C ASP A 122 -14.34 7.73 8.18
N VAL A 123 -13.12 7.19 8.38
CA VAL A 123 -12.36 7.32 9.63
C VAL A 123 -11.40 8.51 9.63
N ALA A 124 -11.35 9.30 8.54
CA ALA A 124 -10.59 10.54 8.47
C ALA A 124 -10.92 11.51 9.62
N HIS A 125 -12.16 11.48 10.13
CA HIS A 125 -12.62 12.31 11.25
C HIS A 125 -12.32 11.72 12.64
N GLN A 126 -11.94 10.45 12.73
CA GLN A 126 -11.78 9.75 14.02
C GLN A 126 -10.31 9.52 14.41
N PHE A 127 -9.38 9.57 13.44
CA PHE A 127 -7.94 9.39 13.64
C PHE A 127 -7.08 10.49 12.97
N ASP A 128 -7.56 11.74 12.97
CA ASP A 128 -6.85 12.92 12.44
C ASP A 128 -6.34 12.78 10.99
N GLY A 129 -7.05 12.02 10.14
CA GLY A 129 -6.66 11.84 8.73
C GLY A 129 -5.30 11.21 8.50
N TRP A 130 -4.73 10.50 9.49
CA TRP A 130 -3.33 10.04 9.47
C TRP A 130 -2.95 9.13 8.30
N LEU A 131 -3.89 8.30 7.83
CA LEU A 131 -3.72 7.43 6.65
C LEU A 131 -3.83 8.23 5.35
N ALA A 132 -4.63 9.31 5.37
CA ALA A 132 -4.94 10.07 4.18
C ALA A 132 -3.71 10.85 3.70
N GLY A 133 -3.34 10.67 2.45
CA GLY A 133 -2.20 11.36 1.83
C GLY A 133 -0.81 10.82 2.21
N SER A 134 -0.68 9.97 3.23
CA SER A 134 0.60 9.41 3.68
C SER A 134 0.86 7.98 3.20
N HIS A 135 -0.14 7.36 2.57
CA HIS A 135 -0.11 6.01 2.04
C HIS A 135 -0.67 5.98 0.62
N TRP A 136 -0.25 5.00 -0.17
CA TRP A 136 -0.85 4.69 -1.46
C TRP A 136 -2.24 4.11 -1.30
N GLU A 137 -3.14 4.50 -2.20
CA GLU A 137 -4.49 3.92 -2.34
C GLU A 137 -4.42 2.40 -2.50
N LYS A 138 -4.88 1.67 -1.48
CA LYS A 138 -4.81 0.22 -1.40
C LYS A 138 -5.59 -0.45 -2.52
N ARG A 139 -6.67 0.17 -3.01
CA ARG A 139 -7.36 -0.34 -4.20
C ARG A 139 -6.39 -0.51 -5.38
N LEU A 140 -5.50 0.45 -5.59
CA LEU A 140 -4.59 0.46 -6.73
C LEU A 140 -3.33 -0.36 -6.50
N LEU A 141 -2.86 -0.47 -5.25
CA LEU A 141 -1.56 -1.06 -4.94
C LEU A 141 -1.58 -2.25 -3.96
N MET A 142 -2.72 -2.59 -3.39
CA MET A 142 -3.01 -3.73 -2.50
C MET A 142 -1.88 -4.08 -1.54
N ASN A 143 -1.02 -5.04 -1.92
CA ASN A 143 0.07 -5.56 -1.10
C ASN A 143 1.37 -4.75 -1.23
N GLU A 144 1.30 -3.51 -1.71
CA GLU A 144 2.42 -2.59 -1.64
C GLU A 144 2.62 -2.09 -0.20
N ILE A 145 3.87 -1.96 0.19
CA ILE A 145 4.24 -1.74 1.59
C ILE A 145 3.82 -0.39 2.19
N MET A 146 3.58 0.61 1.34
CA MET A 146 3.08 1.94 1.70
C MET A 146 1.57 2.07 1.51
N THR A 147 0.82 0.97 1.41
CA THR A 147 -0.65 1.04 1.52
C THR A 147 -1.07 1.11 3.00
N GLY A 148 -2.26 1.68 3.28
CA GLY A 148 -2.71 1.93 4.66
C GLY A 148 -3.07 0.70 5.49
N SER A 149 -2.73 -0.52 5.06
CA SER A 149 -2.87 -1.75 5.85
C SER A 149 -1.91 -2.85 5.42
N VAL A 150 -1.52 -3.70 6.38
CA VAL A 150 -0.56 -4.80 6.17
C VAL A 150 -1.18 -5.92 5.34
N ASP A 151 -0.46 -6.39 4.32
CA ASP A 151 -0.70 -7.67 3.67
C ASP A 151 0.38 -8.70 4.01
N THR A 152 0.00 -9.98 3.97
CA THR A 152 0.85 -11.15 4.26
C THR A 152 2.11 -11.20 3.40
N ARG A 153 2.02 -10.72 2.15
CA ARG A 153 3.11 -10.63 1.17
C ARG A 153 3.33 -9.18 0.71
N SER A 154 3.70 -8.32 1.64
CA SER A 154 4.01 -6.92 1.34
C SER A 154 5.26 -6.79 0.45
N VAL A 155 5.21 -5.94 -0.58
CA VAL A 155 6.32 -5.70 -1.53
C VAL A 155 6.76 -4.24 -1.58
N VAL A 156 8.05 -4.00 -1.81
CA VAL A 156 8.57 -2.65 -2.11
C VAL A 156 8.51 -2.44 -3.63
N SER A 157 7.52 -1.68 -4.10
CA SER A 157 7.30 -1.49 -5.53
C SER A 157 8.18 -0.39 -6.14
N LYS A 158 8.18 -0.35 -7.48
CA LYS A 158 8.74 0.78 -8.25
C LYS A 158 8.08 2.11 -7.92
N MET A 159 6.80 2.13 -7.52
CA MET A 159 6.05 3.37 -7.24
C MET A 159 6.60 4.06 -5.99
N THR A 160 6.86 3.30 -4.94
CA THR A 160 7.44 3.82 -3.70
C THR A 160 8.88 4.30 -3.90
N LEU A 161 9.72 3.52 -4.60
CA LEU A 161 11.07 3.99 -4.93
C LEU A 161 11.05 5.23 -5.82
N ALA A 162 10.09 5.34 -6.74
CA ALA A 162 9.92 6.50 -7.60
C ALA A 162 9.54 7.76 -6.82
N LEU A 163 8.67 7.65 -5.81
CA LEU A 163 8.36 8.77 -4.92
C LEU A 163 9.61 9.22 -4.16
N LEU A 164 10.38 8.27 -3.61
CA LEU A 164 11.62 8.58 -2.90
C LEU A 164 12.69 9.17 -3.83
N GLU A 165 12.80 8.74 -5.08
CA GLU A 165 13.73 9.39 -6.02
C GLU A 165 13.24 10.77 -6.45
N ASP A 166 11.95 10.94 -6.72
CA ASP A 166 11.39 12.24 -7.12
C ASP A 166 11.41 13.28 -6.00
N ASN A 167 11.56 12.88 -4.74
CA ASN A 167 11.76 13.82 -3.64
C ASN A 167 13.09 14.60 -3.73
N GLY A 168 14.04 14.13 -4.56
CA GLY A 168 15.27 14.82 -4.91
C GLY A 168 16.44 14.64 -3.94
N TRP A 169 16.26 13.86 -2.88
CA TRP A 169 17.27 13.52 -1.87
C TRP A 169 17.92 12.16 -2.11
N TYR A 170 17.23 11.25 -2.79
CA TYR A 170 17.69 9.90 -3.04
C TYR A 170 17.83 9.62 -4.53
N LYS A 171 18.62 8.59 -4.83
CA LYS A 171 18.67 7.96 -6.16
C LYS A 171 18.26 6.51 -5.98
N ALA A 172 17.17 6.08 -6.61
CA ALA A 172 16.69 4.73 -6.43
C ALA A 172 17.49 3.74 -7.28
N ASN A 173 17.69 2.55 -6.73
CA ASN A 173 18.17 1.40 -7.49
C ASN A 173 16.97 0.50 -7.81
N TYR A 174 16.38 0.69 -8.99
CA TYR A 174 15.22 -0.08 -9.43
C TYR A 174 15.50 -1.56 -9.71
N SER A 175 16.76 -2.01 -9.69
CA SER A 175 17.09 -3.43 -9.79
C SER A 175 16.81 -4.20 -8.50
N MET A 176 16.58 -3.51 -7.39
CA MET A 176 16.32 -4.08 -6.06
C MET A 176 14.84 -4.12 -5.69
N VAL A 177 13.95 -3.67 -6.60
CA VAL A 177 12.50 -3.64 -6.33
C VAL A 177 11.91 -5.03 -6.41
N ASP A 178 10.92 -5.25 -5.57
CA ASP A 178 10.02 -6.39 -5.70
C ASP A 178 9.07 -6.17 -6.88
N GLN A 179 8.59 -7.27 -7.45
CA GLN A 179 7.54 -7.22 -8.45
C GLN A 179 6.18 -7.11 -7.76
N LEU A 180 5.48 -6.00 -7.99
CA LEU A 180 4.06 -5.90 -7.66
C LEU A 180 3.26 -6.55 -8.80
N ASP A 181 2.47 -7.58 -8.50
CA ASP A 181 1.61 -8.22 -9.50
C ASP A 181 0.21 -7.61 -9.54
N TRP A 182 -0.23 -7.00 -8.44
CA TRP A 182 -1.55 -6.39 -8.32
C TRP A 182 -1.79 -5.31 -9.38
N GLY A 183 -2.82 -5.49 -10.21
CA GLY A 183 -3.18 -4.53 -11.27
C GLY A 183 -2.19 -4.49 -12.44
N ARG A 184 -1.14 -5.32 -12.43
CA ARG A 184 -0.13 -5.31 -13.48
C ARG A 184 -0.73 -5.73 -14.83
N ASN A 185 -0.43 -4.95 -15.87
CA ASN A 185 -0.88 -5.16 -17.24
C ASN A 185 -2.41 -5.25 -17.42
N GLN A 186 -3.20 -4.69 -16.50
CA GLN A 186 -4.67 -4.76 -16.59
C GLN A 186 -5.30 -3.66 -17.46
N GLY A 187 -4.52 -2.67 -17.89
CA GLY A 187 -4.98 -1.53 -18.67
C GLY A 187 -5.50 -0.39 -17.80
N THR A 188 -5.87 0.71 -18.47
CA THR A 188 -6.32 1.96 -17.84
C THR A 188 -7.59 1.79 -16.99
N GLU A 189 -8.45 0.81 -17.27
CA GLU A 189 -9.69 0.57 -16.52
C GLU A 189 -9.43 0.37 -15.01
N VAL A 190 -8.29 -0.24 -14.63
CA VAL A 190 -7.95 -0.46 -13.21
C VAL A 190 -7.67 0.84 -12.46
N VAL A 191 -7.16 1.86 -13.16
CA VAL A 191 -6.81 3.14 -12.53
C VAL A 191 -7.93 4.16 -12.62
N THR A 192 -8.73 4.16 -13.69
CA THR A 192 -9.77 5.18 -13.91
C THR A 192 -11.17 4.74 -13.50
N SER A 193 -11.45 3.43 -13.44
CA SER A 193 -12.82 2.94 -13.31
C SER A 193 -13.07 2.23 -11.97
N PRO A 194 -14.31 2.22 -11.48
CA PRO A 194 -14.71 1.46 -10.30
C PRO A 194 -14.36 -0.04 -10.38
N CYS A 195 -14.05 -0.67 -9.25
CA CYS A 195 -13.54 -2.05 -9.23
C CYS A 195 -14.54 -3.12 -9.72
N ASN A 196 -15.85 -2.82 -9.66
CA ASN A 196 -16.90 -3.71 -10.14
C ASN A 196 -16.88 -3.89 -11.66
N VAL A 197 -16.17 -3.05 -12.41
CA VAL A 197 -15.96 -3.23 -13.85
C VAL A 197 -14.61 -3.87 -14.20
N TRP A 198 -13.76 -4.12 -13.20
CA TRP A 198 -12.45 -4.72 -13.45
C TRP A 198 -12.58 -6.17 -13.88
N LYS A 199 -11.73 -6.58 -14.82
CA LYS A 199 -11.72 -7.94 -15.36
C LYS A 199 -10.89 -8.86 -14.46
N GLY A 200 -11.26 -10.14 -14.37
CA GLY A 200 -10.48 -11.17 -13.68
C GLY A 200 -10.74 -11.28 -12.18
N ALA A 201 -9.80 -11.89 -11.45
CA ALA A 201 -9.95 -12.27 -10.05
C ALA A 201 -9.67 -11.11 -9.05
N TYR A 202 -9.84 -9.86 -9.49
CA TYR A 202 -9.69 -8.67 -8.66
C TYR A 202 -10.99 -8.25 -7.97
N HIS A 203 -12.07 -9.02 -8.08
CA HIS A 203 -13.27 -8.79 -7.28
C HIS A 203 -14.02 -10.09 -7.00
N CYS A 204 -14.84 -10.04 -5.95
CA CYS A 204 -15.71 -11.13 -5.55
C CYS A 204 -17.10 -10.59 -5.19
N ASN A 205 -18.14 -11.36 -5.50
CA ASN A 205 -19.54 -10.92 -5.35
C ASN A 205 -20.34 -11.74 -4.33
N THR A 206 -19.74 -12.81 -3.81
CA THR A 206 -20.41 -13.80 -2.97
C THR A 206 -19.68 -13.93 -1.64
N THR A 207 -20.43 -13.85 -0.55
CA THR A 207 -19.90 -13.88 0.81
C THR A 207 -19.30 -15.25 1.10
N GLN A 208 -18.10 -15.30 1.70
CA GLN A 208 -17.41 -16.57 2.05
C GLN A 208 -17.11 -17.49 0.86
N PHE A 209 -17.08 -16.96 -0.37
CA PHE A 209 -16.54 -17.71 -1.50
C PHE A 209 -15.04 -17.95 -1.26
N SER A 210 -14.61 -19.21 -1.26
CA SER A 210 -13.20 -19.58 -1.32
C SER A 210 -12.78 -19.75 -2.79
N GLY A 211 -11.64 -19.17 -3.14
CA GLY A 211 -11.08 -19.19 -4.48
C GLY A 211 -9.58 -19.02 -4.44
N CYS A 212 -8.95 -18.88 -5.60
CA CYS A 212 -7.55 -18.47 -5.65
C CYS A 212 -7.45 -16.95 -5.60
N THR A 213 -6.42 -16.43 -4.96
CA THR A 213 -6.08 -15.00 -5.06
C THR A 213 -5.70 -14.61 -6.49
N TYR A 214 -5.65 -13.30 -6.76
CA TYR A 214 -5.51 -12.74 -8.10
C TYR A 214 -4.31 -13.29 -8.90
N ASN A 215 -3.22 -13.66 -8.21
CA ASN A 215 -2.00 -14.23 -8.78
C ASN A 215 -1.92 -15.77 -8.66
N ARG A 216 -2.97 -16.41 -8.10
CA ARG A 216 -3.09 -17.86 -7.88
C ARG A 216 -2.03 -18.46 -6.97
N GLU A 217 -1.44 -17.65 -6.09
CA GLU A 217 -0.38 -18.13 -5.18
C GLU A 217 -0.92 -18.66 -3.85
N ALA A 218 -2.18 -18.41 -3.54
CA ALA A 218 -2.82 -18.85 -2.32
C ALA A 218 -4.33 -19.04 -2.49
N GLU A 219 -4.92 -19.77 -1.55
CA GLU A 219 -6.36 -19.76 -1.30
C GLU A 219 -6.75 -18.41 -0.70
N GLY A 220 -7.84 -17.84 -1.18
CA GLY A 220 -8.39 -16.60 -0.71
C GLY A 220 -9.88 -16.68 -0.48
N TYR A 221 -10.39 -15.78 0.36
CA TYR A 221 -11.80 -15.67 0.71
C TYR A 221 -12.33 -14.27 0.43
N CYS A 222 -13.65 -14.16 0.32
CA CYS A 222 -14.34 -12.90 0.09
C CYS A 222 -15.02 -12.38 1.38
N PRO A 223 -14.40 -11.43 2.11
CA PRO A 223 -14.94 -10.92 3.37
C PRO A 223 -15.96 -9.80 3.12
N ILE A 224 -17.24 -10.17 2.96
CA ILE A 224 -18.35 -9.22 2.84
C ILE A 224 -19.00 -9.01 4.20
N LEU A 225 -19.10 -7.75 4.63
CA LEU A 225 -19.80 -7.28 5.82
C LEU A 225 -21.13 -6.61 5.48
N THR A 226 -22.01 -6.54 6.48
CA THR A 226 -23.23 -5.73 6.45
C THR A 226 -23.11 -4.64 7.51
N CYS A 227 -23.21 -3.37 7.10
CA CYS A 227 -23.17 -2.21 7.97
C CYS A 227 -24.55 -1.90 8.58
N SER A 228 -24.54 -1.19 9.70
CA SER A 228 -25.75 -0.71 10.39
C SER A 228 -26.48 0.40 9.62
N GLY A 229 -25.81 1.09 8.70
CA GLY A 229 -26.37 2.13 7.83
C GLY A 229 -25.94 1.96 6.37
N ASP A 230 -26.57 2.73 5.49
CA ASP A 230 -26.25 2.73 4.07
C ASP A 230 -24.90 3.40 3.80
N LEU A 231 -24.14 2.82 2.88
CA LEU A 231 -22.86 3.35 2.41
C LEU A 231 -23.09 4.58 1.52
N PRO A 232 -22.09 5.46 1.35
CA PRO A 232 -22.17 6.53 0.34
C PRO A 232 -22.23 5.94 -1.08
N GLN A 233 -22.84 6.67 -2.02
CA GLN A 233 -23.13 6.15 -3.37
C GLN A 233 -21.90 5.61 -4.10
N TRP A 234 -20.74 6.25 -3.95
CA TRP A 234 -19.47 5.83 -4.55
C TRP A 234 -18.90 4.53 -3.94
N ALA A 235 -19.37 4.11 -2.77
CA ALA A 235 -18.94 2.88 -2.07
C ALA A 235 -19.95 1.72 -2.21
N ARG A 236 -21.06 1.90 -2.93
CA ARG A 236 -22.11 0.88 -3.11
C ARG A 236 -21.79 -0.03 -4.29
N TYR A 237 -21.14 -1.16 -4.02
CA TYR A 237 -20.79 -2.18 -5.03
C TYR A 237 -21.76 -3.36 -5.09
N PHE A 238 -22.70 -3.43 -4.16
CA PHE A 238 -23.69 -4.51 -4.03
C PHE A 238 -25.10 -4.00 -4.26
N PRO A 239 -26.05 -4.89 -4.62
CA PRO A 239 -27.47 -4.52 -4.69
C PRO A 239 -28.01 -3.98 -3.36
N GLN A 240 -27.47 -4.45 -2.23
CA GLN A 240 -27.79 -3.93 -0.90
C GLN A 240 -26.89 -2.75 -0.56
N ALA A 241 -27.50 -1.59 -0.26
CA ALA A 241 -26.79 -0.33 0.00
C ALA A 241 -25.92 -0.33 1.27
N ASN A 242 -26.15 -1.28 2.18
CA ASN A 242 -25.41 -1.44 3.43
C ASN A 242 -24.41 -2.61 3.40
N LYS A 243 -24.15 -3.22 2.24
CA LYS A 243 -23.10 -4.25 2.11
C LYS A 243 -21.80 -3.67 1.59
N MET A 244 -20.72 -3.99 2.26
CA MET A 244 -19.35 -3.65 1.85
C MET A 244 -18.39 -4.82 2.06
N HIS A 245 -17.19 -4.72 1.53
CA HIS A 245 -16.11 -5.60 1.96
C HIS A 245 -15.43 -5.08 3.23
N PHE A 246 -14.86 -5.99 4.01
CA PHE A 246 -14.27 -5.70 5.32
C PHE A 246 -13.17 -4.63 5.29
N HIS A 247 -12.50 -4.40 4.16
CA HIS A 247 -11.39 -3.44 4.07
C HIS A 247 -11.87 -2.02 3.76
N LEU A 248 -12.00 -1.22 4.83
CA LEU A 248 -12.31 0.22 4.79
C LEU A 248 -11.24 1.03 4.02
N VAL A 249 -9.96 0.65 4.17
CA VAL A 249 -8.79 1.26 3.49
C VAL A 249 -8.73 0.90 2.01
N ALA A 250 -9.55 -0.05 1.57
CA ALA A 250 -9.69 -0.39 0.15
C ALA A 250 -11.02 0.14 -0.39
N ASP A 251 -11.49 1.31 0.08
CA ASP A 251 -12.75 1.94 -0.35
C ASP A 251 -14.00 1.06 -0.22
N SER A 252 -14.05 0.14 0.76
CA SER A 252 -15.16 -0.81 0.89
C SER A 252 -15.28 -1.83 -0.28
N LYS A 253 -14.23 -1.95 -1.10
CA LYS A 253 -14.24 -2.70 -2.38
C LYS A 253 -13.89 -4.18 -2.25
N ALA A 254 -14.39 -4.89 -3.25
CA ALA A 254 -14.37 -6.33 -3.36
C ALA A 254 -13.03 -6.89 -3.79
N PHE A 255 -12.34 -7.63 -2.93
CA PHE A 255 -11.11 -8.33 -3.28
C PHE A 255 -11.08 -9.72 -2.64
N LEU A 256 -10.57 -10.71 -3.38
CA LEU A 256 -10.20 -11.99 -2.81
C LEU A 256 -8.92 -11.79 -2.01
N MET A 257 -9.03 -11.94 -0.69
CA MET A 257 -7.91 -11.82 0.23
C MET A 257 -7.39 -13.20 0.58
N ASP A 258 -6.08 -13.37 0.77
CA ASP A 258 -5.50 -14.62 1.24
C ASP A 258 -6.24 -15.14 2.50
N ASP A 259 -6.70 -16.39 2.48
CA ASP A 259 -7.29 -17.09 3.62
C ASP A 259 -6.18 -17.46 4.60
N MET A 260 -5.74 -16.48 5.38
CA MET A 260 -5.24 -16.81 6.70
C MET A 260 -6.45 -17.05 7.57
N LYS A 261 -6.90 -18.32 7.63
CA LYS A 261 -7.70 -18.81 8.74
C LYS A 261 -7.22 -18.11 10.00
N SER A 262 -8.15 -17.45 10.67
CA SER A 262 -8.15 -17.25 12.12
C SER A 262 -6.89 -17.83 12.77
N THR A 263 -5.85 -17.01 12.90
CA THR A 263 -4.89 -17.22 13.98
C THR A 263 -5.33 -16.40 15.19
N MET A 264 -6.64 -16.35 15.45
CA MET A 264 -7.09 -16.62 16.81
C MET A 264 -7.05 -18.13 16.94
N LEU A 265 -5.99 -18.61 17.59
CA LEU A 265 -6.10 -19.83 18.37
C LEU A 265 -7.32 -19.66 19.27
N ASP A 266 -8.31 -20.55 19.11
CA ASP A 266 -9.12 -20.95 20.24
C ASP A 266 -8.14 -21.43 21.31
N ILE A 267 -7.88 -20.59 22.31
CA ILE A 267 -7.32 -21.02 23.58
C ILE A 267 -8.50 -21.60 24.35
N THR A 268 -8.73 -22.90 24.19
CA THR A 268 -9.25 -23.72 25.30
C THR A 268 -8.11 -24.09 26.22
#